data_AF-A0A962YHP5-F1
#
_entry.id   AF-A0A962YHP5-F1
#
_cell.length_a   1.000
_cell.length_b   1.000
_cell.length_c   1.000
_cell.angle_alpha   90.00
_cell.angle_beta   90.00
_cell.angle_gamma   90.00
#
_symmetry.space_group_name_H-M   'P 1'
#
loop_
_entity.id
_entity.type
_entity.pdbx_description
1 polymer ?
#
loop_
_entity_poly.entity_id
_entity_poly.type
_entity_poly.pdbx_seq_one_letter_code
_entity_poly.pdbx_strand_id
1 'polypeptide(L)'
;MRQGSSTQHTLQQSALPALIVFHGEKDNTVNPVNSDQLIAQWKDQEPSAATAPETAISNGQIPGGHAYTRQQIRDKNGNLRLEYWQVHGADHAWAGGSAAGSFTDPRGPDASRAMLQFFYQQSDGPPSARE
;
A
#
# COMPACT_ATOMS: atom_id res chain seq x y z
N MET A 1 -9.15 42.51 -31.15
CA MET A 1 -8.02 41.59 -30.95
C MET A 1 -8.28 40.82 -29.66
N ARG A 2 -8.53 39.51 -29.73
CA ARG A 2 -8.73 38.66 -28.53
C ARG A 2 -7.36 38.21 -28.04
N GLN A 3 -7.00 38.57 -26.80
CA GLN A 3 -5.82 38.00 -26.15
C GLN A 3 -6.18 36.58 -25.71
N GLY A 4 -5.39 35.60 -26.13
CA GLY A 4 -5.51 34.22 -25.67
C GLY A 4 -5.09 34.13 -24.21
N SER A 5 -5.96 33.57 -23.38
CA SER A 5 -5.62 33.24 -21.99
C SER A 5 -4.60 32.10 -22.03
N SER A 6 -3.38 32.37 -21.60
CA SER A 6 -2.39 31.34 -21.28
C SER A 6 -2.89 30.61 -20.04
N THR A 7 -3.56 29.48 -20.23
CA THR A 7 -3.81 28.52 -19.16
C THR A 7 -2.44 28.03 -18.69
N GLN A 8 -1.95 28.62 -17.60
CA GLN A 8 -0.88 28.00 -16.85
C GLN A 8 -1.45 26.67 -16.35
N HIS A 9 -1.10 25.58 -17.02
CA HIS A 9 -1.10 24.29 -16.37
C HIS A 9 -0.04 24.40 -15.27
N THR A 10 -0.43 24.92 -14.11
CA THR A 10 0.21 24.51 -12.88
C THR A 10 0.15 23.00 -12.95
N LEU A 11 1.30 22.34 -13.14
CA LEU A 11 1.42 20.93 -12.83
C LEU A 11 1.10 20.88 -11.34
N GLN A 12 -0.19 20.70 -11.02
CA GLN A 12 -0.63 20.27 -9.72
C GLN A 12 0.24 19.05 -9.49
N GLN A 13 1.21 19.16 -8.59
CA GLN A 13 2.11 18.06 -8.28
C GLN A 13 1.21 16.91 -7.88
N SER A 14 1.01 15.96 -8.80
CA SER A 14 0.03 14.91 -8.63
C SER A 14 0.41 14.20 -7.35
N ALA A 15 -0.53 14.12 -6.39
CA ALA A 15 -0.29 13.34 -5.18
C ALA A 15 0.20 11.95 -5.61
N LEU A 16 1.14 11.38 -4.85
CA LEU A 16 1.64 10.05 -5.18
C LEU A 16 0.47 9.07 -5.29
N PRO A 17 0.57 8.03 -6.13
CA PRO A 17 -0.40 6.96 -6.05
C PRO A 17 -0.38 6.35 -4.65
N ALA A 18 -1.56 5.97 -4.15
CA ALA A 18 -1.63 5.19 -2.93
C ALA A 18 -0.87 3.87 -3.14
N LEU A 19 -0.10 3.46 -2.13
CA LEU A 19 0.84 2.36 -2.21
C LEU A 19 0.38 1.15 -1.39
N ILE A 20 0.41 -0.03 -1.98
CA ILE A 20 0.28 -1.30 -1.25
C ILE A 20 1.50 -2.19 -1.51
N VAL A 21 2.07 -2.76 -0.45
CA VAL A 21 3.30 -3.57 -0.49
C VAL A 21 3.11 -4.85 0.30
N PHE A 22 3.52 -5.98 -0.26
CA PHE A 22 3.69 -7.25 0.44
C PHE A 22 5.15 -7.67 0.30
N HIS A 23 5.79 -8.03 1.41
CA HIS A 23 7.16 -8.53 1.38
C HIS A 23 7.33 -9.70 2.35
N GLY A 24 7.99 -10.77 1.87
CA GLY A 24 8.36 -11.92 2.72
C GLY A 24 9.60 -11.59 3.55
N GLU A 25 9.55 -11.77 4.87
CA GLU A 25 10.68 -11.45 5.75
C GLU A 25 11.96 -12.21 5.41
N LYS A 26 11.84 -13.40 4.82
CA LYS A 26 12.97 -14.25 4.40
C LYS A 26 13.19 -14.25 2.89
N ASP A 27 12.65 -13.28 2.18
CA ASP A 27 12.87 -13.15 0.74
C ASP A 27 14.37 -12.94 0.42
N ASN A 28 14.99 -14.00 -0.11
CA ASN A 28 16.39 -13.99 -0.54
C ASN A 28 16.56 -13.63 -2.03
N THR A 29 15.46 -13.41 -2.75
CA THR A 29 15.46 -12.98 -4.16
C THR A 29 15.41 -11.46 -4.26
N VAL A 30 14.52 -10.83 -3.48
CA VAL A 30 14.44 -9.38 -3.31
C VAL A 30 14.62 -9.06 -1.83
N ASN A 31 15.73 -8.41 -1.49
CA ASN A 31 16.07 -8.12 -0.10
C ASN A 31 14.97 -7.29 0.59
N PRO A 32 14.51 -7.67 1.80
CA PRO A 32 13.50 -6.91 2.57
C PRO A 32 13.82 -5.43 2.79
N VAL A 33 15.10 -5.04 2.77
CA VAL A 33 15.47 -3.61 2.84
C VAL A 33 14.84 -2.78 1.72
N ASN A 34 14.53 -3.40 0.58
CA ASN A 34 13.89 -2.72 -0.54
C ASN A 34 12.47 -2.27 -0.20
N SER A 35 11.68 -3.07 0.55
CA SER A 35 10.35 -2.63 0.99
C SER A 35 10.46 -1.49 1.99
N ASP A 36 11.42 -1.55 2.91
CA ASP A 36 11.65 -0.48 3.90
C ASP A 36 12.02 0.84 3.20
N GLN A 37 12.94 0.78 2.23
CA GLN A 37 13.36 1.94 1.45
C GLN A 37 12.21 2.49 0.58
N LEU A 38 11.41 1.63 -0.05
CA LEU A 38 10.24 2.04 -0.83
C LEU A 38 9.23 2.79 0.04
N ILE A 39 8.96 2.29 1.25
CA ILE A 39 8.05 2.92 2.21
C ILE A 39 8.62 4.26 2.69
N ALA A 40 9.92 4.33 2.99
CA ALA A 40 10.57 5.57 3.40
C ALA A 40 10.52 6.63 2.30
N GLN A 41 10.89 6.28 1.06
CA GLN A 41 10.85 7.18 -0.08
C GLN A 41 9.43 7.69 -0.37
N TRP A 42 8.43 6.81 -0.29
CA TRP A 42 7.03 7.20 -0.47
C TRP A 42 6.60 8.19 0.63
N LYS A 43 6.97 7.95 1.89
CA LYS A 43 6.66 8.87 3.02
C LYS A 43 7.30 10.24 2.84
N ASP A 44 8.55 10.29 2.38
CA ASP A 44 9.28 11.54 2.16
C ASP A 44 8.68 12.37 1.02
N GLN A 45 8.05 11.72 0.05
CA GLN A 45 7.50 12.36 -1.14
C GLN A 45 5.98 12.61 -1.09
N GLU A 46 5.21 11.94 -0.22
CA GLU A 46 3.77 12.12 -0.11
C GLU A 46 3.42 13.43 0.62
N PRO A 47 2.85 14.45 -0.06
CA PRO A 47 2.52 15.72 0.57
C PRO A 47 1.48 15.57 1.69
N SER A 48 0.57 14.58 1.61
CA SER A 48 -0.41 14.33 2.68
C SER A 48 0.21 13.71 3.94
N ALA A 49 1.38 13.08 3.85
CA ALA A 49 2.11 12.53 4.99
C ALA A 49 2.82 13.63 5.82
N ALA A 50 2.98 14.84 5.28
CA ALA A 50 3.46 16.00 6.02
C ALA A 50 2.41 16.55 7.01
N THR A 51 1.12 16.25 6.80
CA THR A 51 0.03 16.58 7.73
C THR A 51 -0.29 15.38 8.61
N ALA A 52 0.41 15.25 9.74
CA ALA A 52 0.17 14.31 10.85
C ALA A 52 -0.67 13.05 10.49
N PRO A 53 -0.11 12.13 9.69
CA PRO A 53 -0.86 10.98 9.19
C PRO A 53 -1.18 10.00 10.32
N GLU A 54 -2.38 9.41 10.29
CA GLU A 54 -2.73 8.34 11.21
C GLU A 54 -2.00 7.05 10.78
N THR A 55 -1.15 6.52 11.65
CA THR A 55 -0.48 5.24 11.43
C THR A 55 -1.07 4.17 12.35
N ALA A 56 -1.61 3.11 11.76
CA ALA A 56 -2.10 1.94 12.48
C ALA A 56 -1.20 0.74 12.17
N ILE A 57 -0.79 0.01 13.21
CA ILE A 57 -0.06 -1.25 13.08
C ILE A 57 -0.91 -2.34 13.71
N SER A 58 -1.06 -3.45 13.01
CA SER A 58 -1.78 -4.62 13.48
C SER A 58 -0.98 -5.88 13.16
N ASN A 59 -0.99 -6.84 14.08
CA ASN A 59 -0.37 -8.14 13.89
C ASN A 59 -1.46 -9.17 13.66
N GLY A 60 -1.18 -10.17 12.83
CA GLY A 60 -2.09 -11.27 12.57
C GLY A 60 -1.36 -12.58 12.37
N GLN A 61 -2.14 -13.66 12.36
CA GLN A 61 -1.65 -15.03 12.22
C GLN A 61 -2.63 -15.82 11.37
N ILE A 62 -2.14 -16.44 10.29
CA ILE A 62 -2.92 -17.42 9.55
C ILE A 62 -2.93 -18.73 10.34
N PRO A 63 -4.09 -19.35 10.64
CA PRO A 63 -4.12 -20.62 11.35
C PRO A 63 -3.25 -21.68 10.67
N GLY A 64 -2.24 -22.19 11.37
CA GLY A 64 -1.27 -23.15 10.83
C GLY A 64 -0.32 -22.59 9.76
N GLY A 65 -0.29 -21.27 9.56
CA GLY A 65 0.52 -20.61 8.54
C GLY A 65 1.43 -19.50 9.07
N HIS A 66 1.65 -18.46 8.27
CA HIS A 66 2.52 -17.34 8.60
C HIS A 66 1.84 -16.34 9.54
N ALA A 67 2.62 -15.78 10.45
CA ALA A 67 2.30 -14.50 11.08
C ALA A 67 2.52 -13.36 10.07
N TYR A 68 1.89 -12.22 10.29
CA TYR A 68 2.16 -11.01 9.53
C TYR A 68 2.02 -9.76 10.39
N THR A 69 2.79 -8.74 10.03
CA THR A 69 2.59 -7.36 10.50
C THR A 69 1.98 -6.55 9.36
N ARG A 70 0.90 -5.83 9.64
CA ARG A 70 0.23 -4.93 8.70
C ARG A 70 0.29 -3.50 9.22
N GLN A 71 0.90 -2.62 8.44
CA GLN A 71 0.95 -1.18 8.68
C GLN A 71 0.02 -0.47 7.70
N GLN A 72 -0.79 0.45 8.20
CA GLN A 72 -1.64 1.33 7.39
C GLN A 72 -1.35 2.79 7.72
N ILE A 73 -1.33 3.63 6.70
CA ILE A 73 -1.17 5.08 6.83
C ILE A 73 -2.34 5.75 6.12
N ARG A 74 -3.06 6.59 6.86
CA ARG A 74 -4.18 7.39 6.35
C ARG A 74 -3.82 8.86 6.31
N ASP A 75 -4.34 9.57 5.31
CA ASP A 75 -4.28 11.03 5.28
C ASP A 75 -5.22 11.65 6.32
N LYS A 76 -5.16 12.97 6.44
CA LYS A 76 -6.04 13.75 7.35
C LYS A 76 -7.55 13.60 7.07
N ASN A 77 -7.93 13.12 5.89
CA ASN A 77 -9.32 12.88 5.51
C ASN A 77 -9.74 11.42 5.79
N GLY A 78 -8.85 10.60 6.34
CA GLY A 78 -9.08 9.18 6.62
C GLY A 78 -8.86 8.27 5.41
N ASN A 79 -8.42 8.81 4.25
CA ASN A 79 -8.18 7.99 3.06
C ASN A 79 -6.93 7.14 3.29
N LEU A 80 -7.02 5.84 2.98
CA LEU A 80 -5.88 4.95 3.06
C LEU A 80 -4.89 5.26 1.93
N ARG A 81 -3.65 5.64 2.29
CA ARG A 81 -2.62 6.06 1.33
C ARG A 81 -1.46 5.07 1.23
N LEU A 82 -1.13 4.39 2.32
CA LEU A 82 -0.14 3.31 2.32
C LEU A 82 -0.65 2.12 3.11
N GLU A 83 -0.48 0.92 2.56
CA GLU A 83 -0.70 -0.34 3.26
C GLU A 83 0.49 -1.30 3.02
N TYR A 84 1.19 -1.65 4.09
CA TYR A 84 2.33 -2.57 4.03
C TYR A 84 2.06 -3.83 4.83
N TRP A 85 2.39 -4.97 4.24
CA TRP A 85 2.32 -6.30 4.82
C TRP A 85 3.71 -6.93 4.84
N GLN A 86 4.26 -7.12 6.03
CA GLN A 86 5.43 -7.97 6.24
C GLN A 86 4.95 -9.36 6.61
N VAL A 87 5.23 -10.36 5.77
CA VAL A 87 4.83 -11.74 6.00
C VAL A 87 5.98 -12.49 6.66
N HIS A 88 5.80 -12.85 7.93
CA HIS A 88 6.89 -13.37 8.76
C HIS A 88 7.29 -14.78 8.34
N GLY A 89 8.59 -14.98 8.14
CA GLY A 89 9.15 -16.25 7.70
C GLY A 89 8.80 -16.69 6.28
N ALA A 90 8.11 -15.87 5.49
CA ALA A 90 7.83 -16.15 4.08
C ALA A 90 9.04 -15.78 3.19
N ASP A 91 9.26 -16.59 2.15
CA ASP A 91 10.30 -16.38 1.14
C ASP A 91 9.76 -15.54 -0.05
N HIS A 92 10.40 -15.65 -1.22
CA HIS A 92 9.95 -15.02 -2.47
C HIS A 92 8.75 -15.75 -3.09
N ALA A 93 7.57 -15.56 -2.52
CA ALA A 93 6.33 -16.17 -3.00
C ALA A 93 5.14 -15.24 -2.83
N TRP A 94 4.13 -15.42 -3.68
CA TRP A 94 2.86 -14.75 -3.55
C TRP A 94 2.14 -15.24 -2.29
N ALA A 95 1.89 -14.33 -1.34
CA ALA A 95 1.23 -14.70 -0.09
C ALA A 95 -0.24 -15.14 -0.33
N GLY A 96 -0.59 -16.31 0.22
CA GLY A 96 -1.85 -16.97 0.00
C GLY A 96 -1.90 -17.72 -1.34
N GLY A 97 -3.07 -17.74 -1.98
CA GLY A 97 -3.26 -18.43 -3.25
C GLY A 97 -3.39 -19.95 -3.13
N SER A 98 -3.36 -20.63 -4.26
CA SER A 98 -3.57 -22.08 -4.35
C SER A 98 -2.27 -22.85 -4.20
N ALA A 99 -2.27 -23.96 -3.45
CA ALA A 99 -1.11 -24.86 -3.37
C ALA A 99 -0.70 -25.49 -4.72
N ALA A 100 -1.56 -25.40 -5.74
CA ALA A 100 -1.21 -25.83 -7.11
C ALA A 100 -0.33 -24.82 -7.86
N GLY A 101 -0.18 -23.59 -7.36
CA GLY A 101 0.67 -22.56 -7.95
C GLY A 101 2.15 -22.77 -7.63
N SER A 102 3.03 -22.55 -8.61
CA SER A 102 4.48 -22.78 -8.45
C SER A 102 5.21 -21.71 -7.63
N PHE A 103 4.61 -20.52 -7.45
CA PHE A 103 5.21 -19.38 -6.74
C PHE A 103 4.24 -18.76 -5.74
N THR A 104 3.38 -19.58 -5.16
CA THR A 104 2.38 -19.18 -4.15
C THR A 104 2.74 -19.82 -2.83
N ASP A 105 2.57 -19.09 -1.74
CA ASP A 105 2.63 -19.63 -0.38
C ASP A 105 1.23 -19.62 0.24
N PRO A 106 0.48 -20.74 0.17
CA PRO A 106 -0.88 -20.82 0.70
C PRO A 106 -0.96 -20.66 2.22
N ARG A 107 0.18 -20.67 2.93
CA ARG A 107 0.25 -20.41 4.38
C ARG A 107 0.24 -18.92 4.70
N GLY A 108 0.46 -18.05 3.69
CA GLY A 108 0.47 -16.59 3.84
C GLY A 108 -0.93 -15.97 3.87
N PRO A 109 -1.05 -14.69 4.25
CA PRO A 109 -2.31 -13.96 4.12
C PRO A 109 -2.75 -13.86 2.65
N ASP A 110 -4.05 -13.73 2.42
CA ASP A 110 -4.62 -13.57 1.08
C ASP A 110 -4.30 -12.19 0.50
N ALA A 111 -3.14 -12.09 -0.17
CA ALA A 111 -2.64 -10.84 -0.75
C ALA A 111 -3.54 -10.32 -1.87
N SER A 112 -4.07 -11.22 -2.71
CA SER A 112 -4.96 -10.86 -3.82
C SER A 112 -6.22 -10.17 -3.31
N ARG A 113 -6.88 -10.74 -2.28
CA ARG A 113 -8.06 -10.11 -1.67
C ARG A 113 -7.73 -8.77 -1.03
N ALA A 114 -6.61 -8.68 -0.31
CA ALA A 114 -6.19 -7.41 0.30
C ALA A 114 -5.89 -6.33 -0.74
N MET A 115 -5.23 -6.67 -1.85
CA MET A 115 -5.01 -5.75 -2.98
C MET A 115 -6.32 -5.28 -3.60
N LEU A 116 -7.27 -6.18 -3.85
CA LEU A 116 -8.59 -5.80 -4.37
C LEU A 116 -9.31 -4.86 -3.40
N GLN A 117 -9.33 -5.16 -2.10
CA GLN A 117 -9.93 -4.29 -1.08
C GLN A 117 -9.26 -2.92 -1.04
N PHE A 118 -7.94 -2.87 -1.18
CA PHE A 118 -7.19 -1.62 -1.26
C PHE A 118 -7.58 -0.80 -2.49
N PHE A 119 -7.60 -1.40 -3.68
CA PHE A 119 -7.94 -0.70 -4.91
C PHE A 119 -9.40 -0.22 -4.94
N TYR A 120 -10.35 -1.01 -4.40
CA TYR A 120 -11.73 -0.57 -4.26
C TYR A 120 -11.85 0.69 -3.40
N GLN A 121 -11.13 0.76 -2.27
CA GLN A 121 -11.08 1.97 -1.43
C GLN A 121 -10.48 3.18 -2.14
N GLN A 122 -9.61 2.99 -3.15
CA GLN A 122 -9.07 4.09 -3.95
C GLN A 122 -10.04 4.55 -5.04
N SER A 123 -10.87 3.64 -5.57
CA SER A 123 -11.82 3.93 -6.64
C SER A 123 -13.13 4.57 -6.15
N ASP A 124 -13.49 4.41 -4.88
CA ASP A 124 -14.72 4.97 -4.31
C ASP A 124 -14.72 6.51 -4.21
N GLY A 125 -13.62 7.18 -4.58
CA GLY A 125 -13.47 8.64 -4.54
C GLY A 125 -13.49 9.20 -3.11
N PRO A 126 -13.07 10.47 -2.90
CA PRO A 126 -13.28 11.11 -1.61
C PRO A 126 -14.79 11.13 -1.31
N PRO A 127 -15.23 10.93 -0.05
CA PRO A 127 -16.64 11.11 0.29
C PRO A 127 -17.05 12.50 -0.18
N SER A 128 -17.99 12.57 -1.11
CA SER A 128 -18.57 13.84 -1.53
C SER A 128 -19.13 14.49 -0.26
N ALA A 129 -18.61 15.67 0.12
CA ALA A 129 -19.23 16.49 1.14
C ALA A 129 -20.70 16.68 0.73
N ARG A 130 -21.61 16.02 1.46
CA ARG A 130 -23.04 16.28 1.31
C ARG A 130 -23.31 17.58 2.06
N GLU A 131 -23.72 18.60 1.31
CA GLU A 131 -24.29 19.86 1.81
C GLU A 131 -25.59 19.61 2.59
#